data_AF-A0A8C2QEZ6-F1
#
_entry.id   AF-A0A8C2QEZ6-F1
#
_cell.length_a   1.000
_cell.length_b   1.000
_cell.length_c   1.000
_cell.angle_alpha   90.00
_cell.angle_beta   90.00
_cell.angle_gamma   90.00
#
_symmetry.space_group_name_H-M   'P 1'
#
loop_
_entity.id
_entity.type
_entity.pdbx_description
1 polymer ?
#
loop_
_entity_poly.entity_id
_entity_poly.type
_entity_poly.pdbx_seq_one_letter_code
_entity_poly.pdbx_strand_id
1 'polypeptide(L)' 'MTPVSPLQLLLVFSLAPQLVSASPKQYFLKYILEPPPCRSEPEKCNSFCTQQEECPGKLQCCSAYCGIVCTANKDPVQNT' A
#
# COMPACT_ATOMS: atom_id res chain seq x y z
N MET A 1 15.62 19.35 -41.08
CA MET A 1 15.01 18.38 -40.14
C MET A 1 15.69 17.04 -40.39
N THR A 2 16.50 16.55 -39.45
CA THR A 2 17.18 15.25 -39.60
C THR A 2 16.19 14.13 -39.29
N PRO A 3 16.06 13.10 -40.14
CA PRO A 3 15.18 11.98 -39.87
C PRO A 3 15.74 11.18 -38.68
N VAL A 4 14.95 11.06 -37.63
CA VAL A 4 15.33 10.25 -36.45
C VAL A 4 15.18 8.78 -36.85
N SER A 5 16.29 8.04 -36.76
CA SER A 5 16.31 6.61 -37.07
C SER A 5 15.38 5.84 -36.11
N PRO A 6 14.60 4.85 -36.59
CA PRO A 6 13.73 4.03 -35.73
C PRO A 6 14.49 3.32 -34.60
N LEU A 7 15.80 3.06 -34.79
CA LEU A 7 16.68 2.51 -33.76
C LEU A 7 16.85 3.45 -32.55
N GLN A 8 16.92 4.76 -32.81
CA GLN A 8 17.04 5.78 -31.76
C GLN A 8 15.76 5.85 -30.93
N LEU A 9 14.61 5.68 -31.58
CA LEU A 9 13.30 5.61 -30.91
C LEU A 9 13.21 4.39 -29.99
N LEU A 10 13.63 3.21 -30.46
CA LEU A 10 13.64 1.98 -29.66
C LEU A 10 14.57 2.07 -28.44
N LEU A 11 15.73 2.70 -28.57
CA LEU A 11 16.65 2.95 -27.46
C LEU A 11 16.05 3.86 -26.38
N VAL A 12 15.28 4.89 -26.78
CA VAL A 12 14.60 5.76 -25.82
C VAL A 12 13.51 5.01 -25.05
N PHE A 13 12.75 4.14 -25.71
CA PHE A 13 11.70 3.34 -25.05
C PHE A 13 12.26 2.28 -24.10
N SER A 14 13.43 1.69 -24.38
CA SER A 14 14.05 0.70 -23.49
C SER A 14 14.76 1.32 -22.28
N LEU A 15 15.21 2.57 -22.41
CA LEU A 15 15.81 3.35 -21.32
C LEU A 15 14.80 4.18 -20.52
N ALA A 16 13.57 4.32 -21.02
CA ALA A 16 12.50 4.97 -20.29
C ALA A 16 12.26 4.20 -18.98
N PRO A 17 12.36 4.85 -17.82
CA PRO A 17 11.94 4.25 -16.57
C PRO A 17 10.52 3.73 -16.75
N GLN A 18 10.33 2.43 -16.56
CA GLN A 18 9.01 1.83 -16.58
C GLN A 18 8.11 2.70 -15.69
N LEU A 19 6.99 3.17 -16.22
CA LEU A 19 5.94 3.85 -15.46
C LEU A 19 5.37 2.84 -14.46
N VAL A 20 6.10 2.59 -13.38
CA VAL A 20 5.57 1.88 -12.23
C VAL A 20 4.44 2.73 -11.71
N SER A 21 3.24 2.15 -11.69
CA SER A 21 2.02 2.85 -11.35
C SER A 21 1.97 3.20 -9.85
N ALA A 22 2.78 4.18 -9.46
CA ALA A 22 2.78 4.79 -8.13
C ALA A 22 2.00 6.11 -8.16
N SER A 23 0.85 6.13 -8.86
CA SER A 23 -0.05 7.28 -8.83
C SER A 23 -0.68 7.40 -7.43
N PRO A 24 -0.64 8.57 -6.78
CA PRO A 24 -1.28 8.78 -5.48
C PRO A 24 -2.78 8.45 -5.49
N LYS A 25 -3.45 8.63 -6.63
CA LYS A 25 -4.87 8.23 -6.81
C LYS A 25 -5.05 6.72 -6.72
N GLN A 26 -4.11 5.95 -7.26
CA GLN A 26 -4.13 4.49 -7.24
C GLN A 26 -3.77 3.96 -5.84
N TYR A 27 -2.87 4.65 -5.14
CA TYR A 27 -2.58 4.42 -3.73
C TYR A 27 -3.85 4.62 -2.89
N PHE A 28 -4.51 5.78 -2.99
CA PHE A 28 -5.75 6.07 -2.26
C PHE A 28 -6.89 5.09 -2.56
N LEU A 29 -7.10 4.74 -3.84
CA LEU A 29 -8.13 3.77 -4.23
C LEU A 29 -7.86 2.38 -3.61
N LYS A 30 -6.59 1.98 -3.52
CA LYS A 30 -6.20 0.74 -2.87
C LYS A 30 -6.58 0.76 -1.38
N TYR A 31 -6.34 1.85 -0.66
CA TYR A 31 -6.68 1.96 0.77
C TYR A 31 -8.18 2.13 1.07
N ILE A 32 -8.97 2.52 0.09
CA ILE A 32 -10.44 2.48 0.19
C ILE A 32 -10.94 1.03 0.12
N LEU A 33 -10.33 0.21 -0.73
CA LEU A 33 -10.76 -1.16 -0.98
C LEU A 33 -10.13 -2.18 -0.01
N GLU A 34 -8.90 -1.92 0.44
CA GLU A 34 -8.17 -2.73 1.40
C GLU A 34 -7.76 -1.87 2.60
N PRO A 35 -7.94 -2.35 3.83
CA PRO A 35 -7.51 -1.62 5.01
C PRO A 35 -5.98 -1.37 5.00
N PRO A 36 -5.52 -0.27 5.61
CA PRO A 36 -4.09 0.03 5.69
C PRO A 36 -3.30 -1.12 6.35
N PRO A 37 -2.04 -1.37 5.93
CA PRO A 37 -1.21 -2.39 6.56
C PRO A 37 -0.78 -1.91 7.93
N CYS A 38 -1.12 -2.70 8.94
CA CYS A 38 -0.58 -2.52 10.28
C CYS A 38 0.63 -3.42 10.49
N ARG A 39 1.51 -3.00 11.41
CA ARG A 39 2.49 -3.92 11.98
C ARG A 39 1.79 -4.79 13.04
N SER A 40 1.48 -6.04 12.69
CA SER A 40 1.03 -7.06 13.63
C SER A 40 2.12 -8.11 13.84
N GLU A 41 2.31 -8.59 15.07
CA GLU A 41 3.05 -9.84 15.29
C GLU A 41 2.22 -11.02 14.74
N PRO A 42 2.86 -12.00 14.08
CA PRO A 42 2.16 -13.14 13.46
C PRO A 42 1.38 -14.01 14.47
N GLU A 43 1.71 -13.93 15.76
CA GLU A 43 1.06 -14.70 16.82
C GLU A 43 -0.24 -14.04 17.35
N LYS A 44 -0.52 -12.78 17.00
CA LYS A 44 -1.65 -11.99 17.53
C LYS A 44 -2.88 -12.02 16.61
N CYS A 45 -3.19 -13.18 16.05
CA CYS A 45 -4.24 -13.36 15.04
C CYS A 45 -5.59 -13.82 15.61
N ASN A 46 -5.96 -13.34 16.80
CA ASN A 46 -7.14 -13.83 17.51
C ASN A 46 -8.36 -12.92 17.39
N SER A 47 -8.19 -11.69 16.90
CA SER A 47 -9.24 -10.67 16.88
C SER A 47 -9.46 -10.14 15.47
N PHE A 48 -10.27 -10.84 14.68
CA PHE A 48 -10.64 -10.43 13.32
C PHE A 48 -11.67 -9.30 13.35
N CYS A 49 -11.67 -8.46 12.31
CA CYS A 49 -12.64 -7.39 12.15
C CYS A 49 -12.99 -7.14 10.68
N THR A 50 -14.16 -6.56 10.46
CA THR A 50 -14.55 -6.00 9.16
C THR A 50 -14.66 -4.48 9.18
N GLN A 51 -14.96 -3.90 10.34
CA GLN A 51 -15.12 -2.47 10.54
C GLN A 51 -14.33 -2.00 11.79
N GLN A 52 -14.03 -0.69 11.85
CA GLN A 52 -13.19 -0.11 12.91
C GLN A 52 -13.87 -0.13 14.28
N GLU A 53 -15.20 -0.09 14.32
CA GLU A 53 -16.02 -0.06 15.53
C GLU A 53 -16.03 -1.42 16.25
N GLU A 54 -15.68 -2.50 15.56
CA GLU A 54 -15.55 -3.84 16.14
C GLU A 54 -14.31 -3.97 17.03
N CYS A 55 -13.32 -3.08 16.85
CA CYS A 55 -12.07 -3.17 17.56
C CYS A 55 -12.13 -2.53 18.96
N PRO A 56 -11.74 -3.26 20.02
CA PRO A 56 -11.83 -2.75 21.37
C PRO A 56 -10.77 -1.68 21.66
N GLY A 57 -11.16 -0.68 22.44
CA GLY A 57 -10.27 0.34 22.98
C GLY A 57 -9.65 1.22 21.90
N LYS A 58 -8.32 1.14 21.76
CA LYS A 58 -7.52 1.96 20.81
C LYS A 58 -6.94 1.14 19.65
N LEU A 59 -7.45 -0.07 19.44
CA LEU A 59 -7.01 -0.92 18.34
C LEU A 59 -7.62 -0.45 17.02
N GLN A 60 -6.90 -0.65 15.92
CA GLN A 60 -7.38 -0.32 14.59
C GLN A 60 -7.69 -1.59 13.80
N CYS A 61 -8.71 -1.52 12.95
CA CYS A 61 -9.04 -2.60 12.04
C CYS A 61 -8.18 -2.45 10.78
N CYS A 62 -7.18 -3.32 10.63
CA CYS A 62 -6.19 -3.17 9.58
C CYS A 62 -5.72 -4.51 9.01
N SER A 63 -5.10 -4.43 7.82
CA SER A 63 -4.53 -5.62 7.16
C SER A 63 -3.21 -6.02 7.83
N ALA A 64 -3.05 -7.32 8.03
CA ALA A 64 -1.98 -7.95 8.81
C ALA A 64 -1.65 -9.33 8.22
N TYR A 65 -0.66 -10.03 8.79
CA TYR A 65 -0.16 -11.30 8.25
C TYR A 65 -1.27 -12.35 8.04
N CYS A 66 -2.22 -12.41 8.95
CA CYS A 66 -3.31 -13.39 8.97
C CYS A 66 -4.63 -12.87 8.39
N GLY A 67 -4.66 -11.68 7.78
CA GLY A 67 -5.87 -11.05 7.24
C GLY A 67 -6.20 -9.73 7.93
N ILE A 68 -7.49 -9.45 8.08
CA ILE A 68 -7.98 -8.19 8.66
C ILE A 68 -8.27 -8.41 10.14
N VAL A 69 -7.48 -7.76 11.01
CA VAL A 69 -7.54 -7.96 12.46
C VAL A 69 -7.41 -6.64 13.22
N CYS A 70 -7.93 -6.61 14.44
CA CYS A 70 -7.73 -5.56 15.40
C CYS A 70 -6.31 -5.62 15.96
N THR A 71 -5.49 -4.62 15.66
CA THR A 71 -4.13 -4.53 16.18
C THR A 71 -3.75 -3.08 16.51
N ALA A 72 -2.68 -2.90 17.27
CA ALA A 72 -2.13 -1.57 17.53
C ALA A 72 -1.46 -1.08 16.25
N ASN A 73 -1.99 -0.01 15.65
CA ASN A 73 -1.30 0.67 14.56
C ASN A 73 -0.13 1.46 15.13
N LYS A 74 1.09 1.03 14.81
CA LYS A 74 2.29 1.85 15.00
C LYS A 74 2.34 2.79 13.81
N ASP A 75 1.65 3.92 13.89
CA ASP A 75 1.78 4.95 12.86
C ASP A 75 3.28 5.23 12.65
N PRO A 76 3.80 5.16 11.41
CA PRO A 76 5.21 5.50 11.14
C PRO A 76 5.52 6.99 11.39
N VAL A 77 4.52 7.79 11.78
CA VAL A 77 4.58 9.25 11.99
C VAL A 77 4.29 9.60 13.46
N GLN A 78 4.72 8.80 14.42
CA GLN A 78 4.64 9.17 15.85
C GLN A 78 6.01 9.21 16.52
N ASN A 79 6.97 9.85 15.85
CA ASN A 79 8.19 10.38 16.48
C ASN A 79 8.17 11.91 16.29
N THR A 80 7.62 12.63 17.25
CA THR A 80 7.93 14.04 17.52
C THR A 80 8.36 14.14 18.96
#